data_AF-A0A7X4F3D4-F1
#
_entry.id   AF-A0A7X4F3D4-F1
#
_cell.length_a   1.000
_cell.length_b   1.000
_cell.length_c   1.000
_cell.angle_alpha   90.00
_cell.angle_beta   90.00
_cell.angle_gamma   90.00
#
_symmetry.space_group_name_H-M   'P 1'
#
loop_
_entity.id
_entity.type
_entity.pdbx_description
1 polymer ?
#
loop_
_entity_poly.entity_id
_entity_poly.type
_entity_poly.pdbx_seq_one_letter_code
_entity_poly.pdbx_strand_id
1 'polypeptide(L)' 'MDGETRQRVLDTTRELVAALWEGTRIVGFFDKWDEVRRIKLKIKRAILEQPFGSRALVDAVTERFMDLAKAKWSR' A
#
# COMPACT_ATOMS: atom_id res chain seq x y z
N MET A 1 -9.77 17.43 -11.56
CA MET A 1 -9.84 16.67 -10.29
C MET A 1 -10.67 17.50 -9.34
N ASP A 2 -11.89 17.07 -9.08
CA ASP A 2 -12.76 17.66 -8.05
C ASP A 2 -12.12 17.55 -6.65
N GLY A 3 -12.59 18.37 -5.71
CA GLY A 3 -12.08 18.38 -4.33
C GLY A 3 -12.30 17.06 -3.60
N GLU A 4 -13.37 16.34 -3.94
CA GLU A 4 -13.72 15.05 -3.34
C GLU A 4 -12.72 13.94 -3.72
N THR A 5 -12.34 13.86 -5.00
CA THR A 5 -11.31 12.92 -5.47
C THR A 5 -9.98 13.18 -4.78
N ARG A 6 -9.59 14.45 -4.60
CA ARG A 6 -8.35 14.78 -3.87
C ARG A 6 -8.39 14.30 -2.42
N GLN A 7 -9.53 14.47 -1.75
CA GLN A 7 -9.70 14.00 -0.38
C GLN A 7 -9.60 12.46 -0.30
N ARG A 8 -10.30 11.74 -1.19
CA ARG A 8 -10.24 10.27 -1.27
C ARG A 8 -8.82 9.76 -1.56
N VAL A 9 -8.06 10.45 -2.42
CA VAL A 9 -6.64 10.12 -2.67
C VAL A 9 -5.81 10.27 -1.40
N LEU A 10 -5.97 11.36 -0.65
CA LEU A 10 -5.25 11.57 0.61
C LEU A 10 -5.60 10.50 1.65
N ASP A 11 -6.87 10.17 1.80
CA ASP A 11 -7.33 9.19 2.78
C ASP A 11 -6.87 7.78 2.42
N THR A 12 -6.97 7.39 1.15
CA THR A 12 -6.38 6.14 0.65
C THR A 12 -4.88 6.10 0.92
N THR A 13 -4.15 7.18 0.62
CA THR A 13 -2.70 7.24 0.87
C THR A 13 -2.37 7.03 2.34
N ARG A 14 -3.11 7.65 3.26
CA ARG A 14 -2.93 7.48 4.72
C ARG A 14 -3.17 6.04 5.15
N GLU A 15 -4.22 5.39 4.64
CA GLU A 15 -4.53 3.99 4.92
C GLU A 15 -3.39 3.07 4.46
N LEU A 16 -2.89 3.27 3.23
CA LEU A 16 -1.79 2.48 2.69
C LEU A 16 -0.51 2.63 3.52
N VAL A 17 -0.18 3.85 3.95
CA VAL A 17 0.98 4.12 4.81
C VAL A 17 0.83 3.43 6.17
N ALA A 18 -0.37 3.46 6.77
CA ALA A 18 -0.63 2.79 8.04
C ALA A 18 -0.48 1.26 7.92
N ALA A 19 -1.03 0.66 6.85
CA ALA A 19 -0.89 -0.78 6.59
C ALA A 19 0.58 -1.18 6.41
N LEU A 20 1.36 -0.35 5.72
CA LEU A 20 2.79 -0.61 5.52
C LEU A 20 3.55 -0.53 6.85
N TRP A 21 3.27 0.48 7.66
CA TRP A 21 3.90 0.64 8.98
C TRP A 21 3.57 -0.49 9.94
N GLU A 22 2.34 -1.02 9.90
CA GLU A 22 1.95 -2.21 10.64
C GLU A 22 2.77 -3.43 10.20
N GLY A 23 2.88 -3.66 8.89
CA GLY A 23 3.63 -4.79 8.34
C GLY A 23 5.12 -4.74 8.66
N THR A 24 5.76 -3.59 8.52
CA THR A 24 7.22 -3.44 8.70
C THR A 24 7.67 -3.47 10.17
N ARG A 25 6.74 -3.43 11.13
CA ARG A 25 7.03 -3.74 12.55
C ARG A 25 7.31 -5.22 12.80
N ILE A 26 6.97 -6.09 11.86
CA ILE A 26 7.24 -7.52 11.96
C ILE A 26 8.72 -7.75 11.63
N VAL A 27 9.48 -8.31 12.59
CA VAL A 27 10.88 -8.72 12.35
C VAL A 27 10.92 -9.74 11.23
N GLY A 28 11.78 -9.50 10.23
CA GLY A 28 11.89 -10.32 9.02
C GLY A 28 10.65 -10.23 8.12
N PHE A 29 9.91 -9.11 8.12
CA PHE A 29 8.70 -8.94 7.30
C PHE A 29 8.89 -9.39 5.85
N PHE A 30 10.00 -9.02 5.21
CA PHE A 30 10.27 -9.35 3.82
C PHE A 30 10.57 -10.84 3.57
N ASP A 31 10.96 -11.58 4.61
CA ASP A 31 11.20 -13.02 4.54
C ASP A 31 9.90 -13.82 4.75
N LYS A 32 8.84 -13.14 5.22
CA LYS A 32 7.53 -13.74 5.49
C LYS A 32 6.60 -13.51 4.31
N TRP A 33 6.56 -14.48 3.39
CA TRP A 33 5.71 -14.43 2.20
C TRP A 33 4.23 -14.15 2.52
N ASP A 34 3.70 -14.74 3.60
CA ASP A 34 2.32 -14.54 4.03
C ASP A 34 2.02 -13.08 4.41
N GLU A 35 2.97 -12.42 5.08
CA GLU A 35 2.85 -11.03 5.52
C GLU A 35 2.94 -10.07 4.33
N VAL A 36 3.90 -10.31 3.44
CA VAL A 36 4.02 -9.58 2.17
C VAL A 36 2.74 -9.72 1.35
N ARG A 37 2.19 -10.94 1.24
CA ARG A 37 0.95 -11.20 0.52
C ARG A 37 -0.23 -10.48 1.17
N ARG A 38 -0.31 -10.45 2.50
CA ARG A 38 -1.38 -9.76 3.25
C ARG A 38 -1.38 -8.26 2.97
N ILE A 39 -0.21 -7.60 3.02
CA ILE A 39 -0.10 -6.17 2.74
C ILE A 39 -0.46 -5.85 1.28
N LYS A 40 0.04 -6.64 0.32
CA LYS A 40 -0.34 -6.48 -1.09
C LYS A 40 -1.84 -6.61 -1.31
N LEU A 41 -2.50 -7.53 -0.60
CA LEU A 41 -3.95 -7.69 -0.67
C LEU A 41 -4.70 -6.50 -0.07
N LYS A 42 -4.24 -5.95 1.07
CA LYS A 42 -4.80 -4.73 1.66
C LYS A 42 -4.69 -3.55 0.67
N ILE A 43 -3.51 -3.32 0.09
CA ILE A 43 -3.27 -2.26 -0.92
C ILE A 43 -4.22 -2.42 -2.11
N LYS A 44 -4.33 -3.65 -2.64
CA LYS A 44 -5.24 -3.94 -3.76
C LYS A 44 -6.68 -3.58 -3.45
N ARG A 45 -7.20 -3.97 -2.27
CA ARG A 45 -8.59 -3.70 -1.86
C ARG A 45 -8.83 -2.20 -1.69
N ALA A 46 -7.97 -1.53 -0.93
CA ALA A 46 -8.08 -0.10 -0.65
C ALA A 46 -8.11 0.74 -1.94
N ILE A 47 -7.34 0.37 -2.97
CA ILE A 47 -7.33 1.09 -4.25
C ILE A 47 -8.55 0.76 -5.11
N LEU A 48 -8.93 -0.53 -5.23
CA LEU A 48 -10.04 -0.94 -6.09
C LEU A 48 -11.42 -0.53 -5.57
N GLU A 49 -11.54 -0.26 -4.27
CA GLU A 49 -12.77 0.28 -3.66
C GLU A 49 -12.97 1.77 -3.97
N GLN A 50 -11.95 2.47 -4.50
CA GLN A 50 -12.06 3.88 -4.85
C GLN A 50 -12.62 4.08 -6.27
N PRO A 51 -13.30 5.23 -6.53
CA PRO A 51 -13.82 5.55 -7.86
C PRO A 51 -12.74 5.66 -8.95
N PHE A 52 -11.50 5.94 -8.56
CA PHE A 52 -10.33 6.02 -9.44
C PHE A 52 -9.51 4.72 -9.46
N GLY A 53 -10.00 3.67 -8.81
CA GLY A 53 -9.34 2.38 -8.70
C GLY A 53 -9.13 1.74 -10.06
N SER A 54 -7.90 1.29 -10.34
CA SER A 54 -7.59 0.52 -11.53
C SER A 54 -6.50 -0.49 -11.26
N ARG A 55 -6.44 -1.56 -12.05
CA ARG A 55 -5.39 -2.57 -11.92
C ARG A 55 -3.99 -1.99 -12.15
N ALA A 56 -3.84 -1.11 -13.13
CA ALA A 56 -2.59 -0.39 -13.39
C ALA A 56 -2.15 0.43 -12.17
N LEU A 57 -3.10 1.09 -11.49
CA LEU A 57 -2.81 1.84 -10.27
C LEU A 57 -2.43 0.92 -9.11
N VAL A 58 -3.11 -0.21 -8.94
CA VAL A 58 -2.74 -1.23 -7.94
C VAL A 58 -1.31 -1.67 -8.15
N ASP A 59 -0.93 -2.02 -9.37
CA ASP A 59 0.41 -2.55 -9.68
C ASP A 59 1.47 -1.47 -9.41
N ALA A 60 1.28 -0.26 -9.94
CA ALA A 60 2.22 0.86 -9.76
C ALA A 60 2.37 1.30 -8.29
N VAL A 61 1.27 1.36 -7.53
CA VAL A 61 1.31 1.75 -6.11
C VAL A 61 1.93 0.62 -5.28
N THR A 62 1.55 -0.64 -5.53
CA THR A 62 2.09 -1.79 -4.80
C THR A 62 3.60 -1.90 -4.98
N GLU A 63 4.10 -1.78 -6.20
CA GLU A 63 5.55 -1.82 -6.49
C GLU A 63 6.29 -0.72 -5.71
N ARG A 64 5.87 0.54 -5.87
CA ARG A 64 6.51 1.69 -5.21
C ARG A 64 6.46 1.60 -3.68
N PHE A 65 5.34 1.15 -3.10
CA PHE A 65 5.21 0.98 -1.65
C PHE A 65 6.14 -0.12 -1.13
N MET A 66 6.25 -1.23 -1.85
CA MET A 66 7.15 -2.33 -1.46
C MET A 66 8.62 -1.92 -1.57
N ASP A 67 8.99 -1.17 -2.61
CA ASP A 67 10.35 -0.66 -2.78
C ASP A 67 10.72 0.35 -1.69
N LEU A 68 9.83 1.29 -1.38
CA LEU A 68 9.99 2.22 -0.26
C LEU A 68 10.21 1.45 1.04
N ALA A 69 9.44 0.38 1.23
CA ALA A 69 9.52 -0.40 2.44
C ALA A 69 10.85 -1.16 2.57
N LYS A 70 11.35 -1.73 1.47
CA LYS A 70 12.68 -2.35 1.45
C LYS A 70 13.76 -1.32 1.73
N ALA A 71 13.72 -0.16 1.07
CA ALA A 71 14.73 0.88 1.26
C ALA A 71 14.79 1.40 2.71
N LYS A 72 13.64 1.47 3.39
CA LYS A 72 13.53 2.03 4.74
C LYS A 72 13.71 1.00 5.86
N TRP A 73 13.31 -0.26 5.66
CA TRP A 73 13.24 -1.28 6.72
C TRP A 73 13.99 -2.58 6.40
N SER A 74 14.70 -2.69 5.27
CA SER A 74 15.58 -3.84 4.97
C SER A 74 17.01 -3.67 5.51
N ARG A 75 17.22 -2.77 6.48
CA ARG A 75 18.50 -2.55 7.16
C ARG A 75 18.48 -3.17 8.56
#